data_AF-A0A3A0ACD7-F1
#
_entry.id   AF-A0A3A0ACD7-F1
#
_cell.length_a   1.000
_cell.length_b   1.000
_cell.length_c   1.000
_cell.angle_alpha   90.00
_cell.angle_beta   90.00
_cell.angle_gamma   90.00
#
_symmetry.space_group_name_H-M   'P 1'
#
loop_
_entity.id
_entity.type
_entity.pdbx_description
1 polymer ?
#
loop_
_entity_poly.entity_id
_entity_poly.type
_entity_poly.pdbx_seq_one_letter_code
_entity_poly.pdbx_strand_id
1 'polypeptide(L)' 'MQKKLTITIDEEVYEGLYTVIGPRRISRFIEDLVRPYVISPNLDAAYAEMARDEAREAEALEWAEVLVGDVNHETW' A
#
# COMPACT_ATOMS: atom_id res chain seq x y z
N MET A 1 3.33 -10.45 -10.23
CA MET A 1 3.64 -11.90 -10.32
C MET A 1 2.60 -12.66 -9.52
N GLN A 2 1.98 -13.72 -10.04
CA GLN A 2 1.02 -14.54 -9.28
C GLN A 2 1.71 -15.77 -8.67
N LYS A 3 1.32 -16.15 -7.46
CA LYS A 3 1.78 -17.35 -6.75
C LYS A 3 0.56 -18.16 -6.32
N LYS A 4 0.64 -19.49 -6.44
CA LYS A 4 -0.40 -20.40 -5.95
C LYS A 4 -0.18 -20.68 -4.46
N LEU A 5 -1.23 -20.52 -3.66
CA LEU A 5 -1.25 -20.84 -2.24
C LEU A 5 -2.20 -22.01 -2.01
N THR A 6 -1.74 -23.01 -1.26
CA THR A 6 -2.59 -24.12 -0.78
C THR A 6 -2.88 -23.87 0.70
N ILE A 7 -4.15 -23.79 1.05
CA ILE A 7 -4.62 -23.60 2.43
C ILE A 7 -5.65 -24.68 2.77
N THR A 8 -5.76 -25.01 4.05
CA THR A 8 -6.84 -25.84 4.58
C THR A 8 -7.93 -24.92 5.10
N ILE A 9 -9.17 -25.18 4.72
CA ILE A 9 -10.37 -24.49 5.19
C ILE A 9 -11.43 -25.51 5.55
N ASP A 10 -12.42 -25.07 6.32
CA ASP A 10 -13.59 -25.88 6.64
C ASP A 10 -14.38 -26.28 5.37
N GLU A 11 -14.99 -27.47 5.40
CA GLU A 11 -15.73 -28.05 4.26
C GLU A 11 -16.96 -27.20 3.89
N GLU A 12 -17.71 -26.71 4.89
CA GLU A 12 -18.89 -25.87 4.65
C GLU A 12 -18.49 -24.55 3.98
N VAL A 13 -17.33 -24.01 4.35
CA VAL A 13 -16.77 -22.80 3.75
C VAL A 13 -16.30 -23.07 2.33
N TYR A 14 -15.67 -24.20 2.06
CA TYR A 14 -15.24 -24.59 0.70
C TYR A 14 -16.45 -24.72 -0.25
N GLU A 15 -17.49 -25.42 0.18
CA GLU A 15 -18.74 -25.57 -0.59
C GLU A 15 -19.46 -24.23 -0.77
N GLY A 16 -19.51 -23.39 0.27
CA GLY A 16 -20.03 -22.03 0.19
C GLY A 16 -19.29 -21.17 -0.83
N LEU A 17 -17.96 -21.23 -0.86
CA LEU A 17 -17.15 -20.53 -1.86
C LEU A 17 -17.44 -21.04 -3.27
N TYR A 18 -17.59 -22.35 -3.45
CA TYR A 18 -17.85 -22.94 -4.75
C TYR A 18 -19.24 -22.59 -5.29
N THR A 19 -20.26 -22.62 -4.43
CA THR A 19 -21.66 -22.37 -4.79
C THR A 19 -21.97 -20.89 -4.99
N VAL A 20 -21.52 -20.02 -4.08
CA VAL A 20 -21.86 -18.59 -4.08
C VAL A 20 -20.93 -17.78 -5.01
N ILE A 21 -19.63 -18.03 -4.96
CA ILE A 21 -18.63 -17.24 -5.70
C ILE A 21 -18.34 -17.89 -7.07
N GLY A 22 -18.31 -19.21 -7.13
CA GLY A 22 -18.04 -19.97 -8.35
C GLY A 22 -16.55 -20.20 -8.63
N PRO A 23 -16.19 -21.32 -9.27
CA PRO A 23 -14.82 -21.88 -9.29
C PRO A 23 -13.72 -20.96 -9.83
N ARG A 24 -14.05 -20.05 -10.75
CA ARG A 24 -13.05 -19.19 -11.42
C ARG A 24 -12.80 -17.86 -10.69
N ARG A 25 -13.59 -17.55 -9.66
CA ARG A 25 -13.56 -16.26 -8.95
C ARG A 25 -13.06 -16.36 -7.52
N ILE A 26 -12.96 -17.56 -6.95
CA ILE A 26 -12.55 -17.80 -5.55
C ILE A 26 -11.17 -17.19 -5.27
N SER A 27 -10.18 -17.42 -6.14
CA SER A 27 -8.83 -16.89 -5.94
C SER A 27 -8.81 -15.35 -5.83
N ARG A 28 -9.55 -14.65 -6.71
CA ARG A 28 -9.64 -13.20 -6.70
C ARG A 28 -10.41 -12.69 -5.48
N PHE A 29 -11.51 -13.37 -5.13
CA PHE A 29 -12.31 -13.02 -3.95
C PHE A 29 -11.49 -13.08 -2.66
N ILE A 30 -10.74 -14.17 -2.45
CA ILE A 30 -9.87 -14.30 -1.27
C ILE A 30 -8.75 -13.26 -1.31
N GLU A 31 -8.14 -13.02 -2.47
CA GLU A 31 -7.10 -11.99 -2.60
C GLU A 31 -7.63 -10.60 -2.24
N ASP A 32 -8.80 -10.20 -2.76
CA ASP A 32 -9.40 -8.90 -2.48
C ASP A 32 -9.75 -8.73 -0.99
N LEU A 33 -10.18 -9.82 -0.34
CA LEU A 33 -10.50 -9.82 1.09
C LEU A 33 -9.24 -9.70 1.96
N VAL A 34 -8.16 -10.37 1.60
CA VAL A 34 -6.92 -10.46 2.40
C VAL A 34 -5.99 -9.25 2.15
N ARG A 35 -6.00 -8.70 0.93
CA ARG A 35 -5.16 -7.57 0.51
C ARG A 35 -5.11 -6.38 1.49
N PRO A 36 -6.24 -5.83 2.01
CA PRO A 36 -6.18 -4.72 2.95
C PRO A 36 -5.46 -5.09 4.26
N TYR A 37 -5.55 -6.33 4.72
CA TYR A 37 -4.94 -6.75 5.99
C TYR A 37 -3.46 -7.11 5.87
N VAL A 38 -2.95 -7.35 4.65
CA VAL A 38 -1.56 -7.77 4.42
C VAL A 38 -0.73 -6.66 3.79
N ILE A 39 -1.33 -5.83 2.93
CA ILE A 39 -0.63 -4.75 2.22
C ILE A 39 -0.88 -3.40 2.88
N SER A 40 -2.10 -3.14 3.36
CA SER A 40 -2.45 -1.85 3.99
C SER A 40 -1.95 -1.58 5.42
N PRO A 41 -1.49 -2.56 6.24
CA PRO A 41 -0.89 -2.21 7.55
C PRO A 41 0.41 -1.41 7.40
N ASN A 42 1.06 -1.52 6.23
CA ASN A 42 2.35 -0.90 5.99
C ASN A 42 2.28 0.60 5.70
N LEU A 43 1.11 1.17 5.40
CA LEU A 43 1.02 2.62 5.17
C LEU A 43 1.22 3.38 6.48
N ASP A 44 0.51 2.98 7.54
CA ASP A 44 0.66 3.60 8.86
C ASP A 44 2.06 3.34 9.45
N ALA A 45 2.61 2.13 9.25
CA ALA A 45 3.97 1.81 9.67
C ALA A 45 5.03 2.59 8.88
N ALA A 46 4.87 2.73 7.56
CA ALA A 46 5.77 3.51 6.72
C ALA A 46 5.69 5.01 7.02
N TYR A 47 4.50 5.55 7.30
CA TYR A 47 4.36 6.92 7.81
C TYR A 47 5.04 7.10 9.16
N ALA A 48 4.92 6.12 10.08
CA ALA A 48 5.60 6.16 11.36
C ALA A 48 7.13 6.04 11.25
N GLU A 49 7.66 5.34 10.24
CA GLU A 49 9.09 5.33 9.94
C GLU A 49 9.56 6.62 9.25
N MET A 50 8.79 7.15 8.29
CA MET A 50 9.10 8.44 7.66
C MET A 50 9.07 9.60 8.65
N ALA A 51 8.13 9.60 9.61
CA ALA A 51 8.05 10.61 10.67
C ALA A 51 9.20 10.52 11.69
N ARG A 52 10.02 9.46 11.66
CA ARG A 52 11.24 9.33 12.47
C ARG A 52 12.50 9.75 11.72
N ASP A 53 12.40 10.04 10.43
CA ASP A 53 13.52 10.42 9.57
C ASP A 53 13.60 11.95 9.42
N GLU A 54 13.99 12.63 10.51
CA GLU A 54 14.17 14.09 10.58
C GLU A 54 15.20 14.63 9.55
N ALA A 55 16.15 13.78 9.13
CA ALA A 55 17.16 14.16 8.13
C ALA A 55 16.55 14.39 6.75
N ARG A 56 15.51 13.62 6.41
CA ARG A 56 14.77 13.76 5.14
C ARG A 56 13.83 14.97 5.14
N GLU A 57 13.27 15.34 6.30
CA GLU A 57 12.51 16.57 6.45
C GLU A 57 13.40 17.80 6.25
N ALA A 58 14.62 17.79 6.81
CA ALA A 58 15.58 18.88 6.63
C ALA A 58 16.02 19.06 5.17
N GLU A 59 16.29 17.96 4.45
CA GLU A 59 16.60 18.00 3.02
C GLU A 59 15.39 18.53 2.22
N ALA A 60 14.17 18.03 2.46
CA ALA A 60 12.98 18.53 1.77
C ALA A 60 12.70 20.03 2.04
N LEU A 61 13.01 20.51 3.25
CA LEU A 61 12.91 21.93 3.61
C LEU A 61 13.93 22.77 2.81
N GLU A 62 15.17 22.31 2.72
CA GLU A 62 16.23 22.97 1.94
C GLU A 62 15.85 23.02 0.45
N TRP A 63 15.34 21.94 -0.13
CA TRP A 63 14.85 21.90 -1.52
C TRP A 63 13.65 22.83 -1.75
N ALA A 64 12.75 22.97 -0.78
CA ALA A 64 11.59 23.87 -0.88
C ALA A 64 11.99 25.36 -0.76
N GLU A 65 13.00 25.68 0.04
CA GLU A 65 13.50 27.05 0.23
C GLU A 65 14.38 27.53 -0.94
N VAL A 66 15.01 26.63 -1.70
CA VAL A 66 15.81 26.97 -2.89
C VAL A 66 14.99 27.69 -3.98
N LEU A 67 13.67 27.48 -4.06
CA LEU A 67 12.81 28.15 -5.05
C LEU A 67 12.49 29.63 -4.71
N VAL A 68 12.64 30.05 -3.45
CA VAL A 68 12.29 31.41 -3.00
C VAL A 68 13.42 32.42 -3.27
N GLY A 69 14.66 31.95 -3.47
CA GLY A 69 15.82 32.80 -3.75
C GLY A 69 15.92 33.34 -5.17
N ASP A 70 15.34 32.66 -6.16
CA ASP A 70 15.57 32.96 -7.60
C ASP A 70 14.58 34.00 -8.18
N VAL A 71 13.44 34.25 -7.51
CA VAL A 71 12.42 35.23 -7.96
C VAL A 71 12.93 36.69 -7.86
N ASN A 72 14.05 36.94 -7.18
CA ASN A 72 14.63 38.28 -7.06
C ASN A 72 15.55 38.70 -8.23
N HIS A 73 15.72 37.85 -9.26
CA HIS A 73 16.57 38.16 -10.42
C HIS A 73 15.82 38.23 -11.75
N GLU A 74 14.56 38.67 -11.72
CA GLU A 74 13.83 39.07 -12.93
C GLU A 74 13.89 40.60 -13.04
N THR A 75 14.94 41.13 -13.69
CA THR A 75 14.96 42.53 -14.14
C THR A 75 14.00 42.66 -15.32
N TRP A 76 12.85 43.29 -15.08
CA TRP A 76 11.86 43.70 -16.08
C TRP A 76 12.43 44.70 -17.09
#